data_AF-A0A0F6W8H4-F1
#
_entry.id   AF-A0A0F6W8H4-F1
#
_cell.length_a   1.000
_cell.length_b   1.000
_cell.length_c   1.000
_cell.angle_alpha   90.00
_cell.angle_beta   90.00
_cell.angle_gamma   90.00
#
_symmetry.space_group_name_H-M   'P 1'
#
loop_
_entity.id
_entity.type
_entity.pdbx_description
1 polymer ?
#
loop_
_entity_poly.entity_id
_entity_poly.type
_entity_poly.pdbx_seq_one_letter_code
_entity_poly.pdbx_strand_id
1 'polypeptide(L)'
;MKTLPSISPELKKVLKKLKLGPIIATLPDRMALAEMQKLSLEETLLLVLSDEIARRESSACARRAAKAGLDPDMTLERWDSSAKVRYDKRVLAELTSLRFIEASKNAVILGPVGVGKTFLASALGHIACRHGYNVIFTRADAMLRRLKQSRLDNSRDAVMTELSTIDLLVVDDFALEPMTRDESRDVYQLFVERSGRASTIVTSNRDTSEWLAAFDEVLLAQSAVDRFIHNAFDLVVEGESYRARLKPKVSDDDPPPSSPVEKKTLIGKRR
;
A
#
# COMPACT_ATOMS: atom_id res chain seq x y z
N MET A 1 36.29 15.84 22.01
CA MET A 1 35.47 15.20 20.95
C MET A 1 36.27 14.02 20.42
N LYS A 2 35.84 12.77 20.64
CA LYS A 2 36.51 11.60 20.05
C LYS A 2 36.29 11.66 18.54
N THR A 3 37.37 11.69 17.77
CA THR A 3 37.36 11.52 16.31
C THR A 3 36.76 10.16 15.97
N LEU A 4 35.75 10.15 15.10
CA LEU A 4 35.17 8.91 14.60
C LEU A 4 36.25 8.07 13.89
N PRO A 5 36.28 6.75 14.10
CA PRO A 5 37.28 5.88 13.48
C PRO A 5 37.19 5.93 11.96
N SER A 6 38.34 6.07 11.29
CA SER A 6 38.41 6.14 9.83
C SER A 6 38.39 4.74 9.21
N ILE A 7 37.58 4.56 8.17
CA ILE A 7 37.46 3.28 7.45
C ILE A 7 38.53 3.21 6.35
N SER A 8 39.32 2.14 6.32
CA SER A 8 40.36 1.93 5.30
C SER A 8 39.79 1.87 3.87
N PRO A 9 40.53 2.34 2.85
CA PRO A 9 40.13 2.25 1.45
C PRO A 9 39.88 0.80 0.99
N GLU A 10 40.67 -0.15 1.48
CA GLU A 10 40.55 -1.58 1.19
C GLU A 10 39.21 -2.13 1.70
N LEU A 11 38.85 -1.81 2.95
CA LEU A 11 37.58 -2.23 3.53
C LEU A 11 36.39 -1.65 2.76
N LYS A 12 36.46 -0.37 2.35
CA LYS A 12 35.43 0.24 1.49
C LYS A 12 35.26 -0.51 0.15
N LYS A 13 36.37 -0.92 -0.48
CA LYS A 13 36.33 -1.70 -1.74
C LYS A 13 35.68 -3.08 -1.52
N VAL A 14 36.06 -3.78 -0.47
CA VAL A 14 35.49 -5.10 -0.12
C VAL A 14 33.99 -4.99 0.17
N LEU A 15 33.58 -4.05 1.02
CA LEU A 15 32.16 -3.83 1.34
C LEU A 15 31.33 -3.54 0.09
N LYS A 16 31.82 -2.68 -0.81
CA LYS A 16 31.14 -2.42 -2.09
C LYS A 16 31.01 -3.68 -2.96
N LYS A 17 32.08 -4.48 -3.06
CA LYS A 17 32.07 -5.73 -3.85
C LYS A 17 31.08 -6.75 -3.30
N LEU A 18 30.87 -6.78 -1.99
CA LEU A 18 29.86 -7.60 -1.30
C LEU A 18 28.44 -6.98 -1.30
N LYS A 19 28.22 -5.86 -1.99
CA LYS A 19 26.96 -5.08 -1.98
C LYS A 19 26.57 -4.54 -0.60
N LEU A 20 27.55 -4.34 0.29
CA LEU A 20 27.43 -3.71 1.62
C LEU A 20 27.89 -2.24 1.60
N GLY A 21 27.96 -1.62 0.42
CA GLY A 21 28.42 -0.24 0.26
C GLY A 21 27.75 0.81 1.18
N PRO A 22 26.45 0.70 1.50
CA PRO A 22 25.80 1.67 2.38
C PRO A 22 26.20 1.59 3.85
N ILE A 23 26.73 0.46 4.33
CA ILE A 23 27.29 0.32 5.68
C ILE A 23 28.41 1.34 5.92
N ILE A 24 29.12 1.75 4.87
CA ILE A 24 30.25 2.69 4.96
C ILE A 24 29.87 4.00 5.65
N ALA A 25 28.60 4.44 5.54
CA ALA A 25 28.15 5.68 6.16
C ALA A 25 27.96 5.56 7.69
N THR A 26 27.54 4.40 8.18
CA THR A 26 27.20 4.17 9.61
C THR A 26 28.28 3.41 10.38
N LEU A 27 29.18 2.73 9.67
CA LEU A 27 30.25 1.93 10.25
C LEU A 27 31.16 2.71 11.23
N PRO A 28 31.55 3.98 11.00
CA PRO A 28 32.38 4.72 11.96
C PRO A 28 31.68 4.88 13.31
N ASP A 29 30.38 5.19 13.28
CA ASP A 29 29.57 5.35 14.49
C ASP A 29 29.42 4.01 15.24
N ARG A 30 29.25 2.91 14.50
CA ARG A 30 29.15 1.56 15.09
C ARG A 30 30.47 1.05 15.66
N MET A 31 31.59 1.34 15.02
CA MET A 31 32.92 1.05 15.57
C MET A 31 33.17 1.82 16.87
N ALA A 32 32.83 3.11 16.90
CA ALA A 32 32.95 3.92 18.12
C ALA A 32 32.04 3.41 19.25
N LEU A 33 30.81 2.98 18.91
CA LEU A 33 29.89 2.36 19.87
C LEU A 33 30.42 1.03 20.41
N ALA A 34 30.97 0.18 19.54
CA ALA A 34 31.57 -1.10 19.93
C ALA A 34 32.76 -0.92 20.88
N GLU A 35 33.64 0.06 20.61
CA GLU A 35 34.74 0.42 21.52
C GLU A 35 34.22 0.92 22.87
N MET A 36 33.20 1.77 22.87
CA MET A 36 32.62 2.33 24.10
C MET A 36 31.94 1.26 24.96
N GLN A 37 31.25 0.31 24.32
CA GLN A 37 30.54 -0.78 24.99
C GLN A 37 31.42 -2.02 25.22
N LYS A 38 32.68 -2.01 24.78
CA LYS A 38 33.62 -3.14 24.82
C LYS A 38 33.04 -4.42 24.18
N LEU A 39 32.33 -4.26 23.07
CA LEU A 39 31.78 -5.38 22.32
C LEU A 39 32.92 -6.23 21.75
N SER A 40 32.74 -7.54 21.77
CA SER A 40 33.58 -8.50 21.05
C SER A 40 33.48 -8.28 19.52
N LEU A 41 34.40 -8.90 18.78
CA LEU A 41 34.36 -8.86 17.31
C LEU A 41 33.04 -9.47 16.78
N GLU A 42 32.60 -10.56 17.39
CA GLU A 42 31.34 -11.23 17.03
C GLU A 42 30.13 -10.31 17.22
N GLU A 43 30.02 -9.67 18.39
CA GLU A 43 28.93 -8.73 18.69
C GLU A 43 28.97 -7.50 17.77
N THR A 44 30.15 -7.01 17.44
CA THR A 44 30.32 -5.87 16.52
C THR A 44 29.88 -6.23 15.10
N LEU A 45 30.26 -7.42 14.61
CA LEU A 45 29.84 -7.91 13.31
C LEU A 45 28.33 -8.12 13.27
N LEU A 46 27.75 -8.74 14.32
CA LEU A 46 26.32 -8.93 14.43
C LEU A 46 25.59 -7.58 14.38
N LEU A 47 25.99 -6.60 15.18
CA LEU A 47 25.40 -5.26 15.19
C LEU A 47 25.39 -4.60 13.80
N VAL A 48 26.55 -4.58 13.13
CA VAL A 48 26.70 -3.93 11.82
C VAL A 48 25.91 -4.66 10.73
N LEU A 49 25.87 -5.99 10.75
CA LEU A 49 25.14 -6.78 9.77
C LEU A 49 23.62 -6.71 10.01
N SER A 50 23.17 -6.72 11.27
CA SER A 50 21.77 -6.53 11.63
C SER A 50 21.24 -5.17 11.17
N ASP A 51 22.03 -4.10 11.31
CA ASP A 51 21.66 -2.78 10.80
C ASP A 51 21.47 -2.77 9.28
N GLU A 52 22.34 -3.44 8.53
CA GLU A 52 22.21 -3.52 7.07
C GLU A 52 21.02 -4.39 6.65
N ILE A 53 20.72 -5.46 7.38
CA ILE A 53 19.50 -6.25 7.18
C ILE A 53 18.27 -5.34 7.36
N ALA A 54 18.15 -4.66 8.50
CA ALA A 54 17.04 -3.76 8.80
C ALA A 54 16.91 -2.65 7.75
N ARG A 55 18.04 -2.08 7.31
CA ARG A 55 18.07 -1.07 6.24
C ARG A 55 17.59 -1.63 4.89
N ARG A 56 18.02 -2.84 4.52
CA ARG A 56 17.60 -3.49 3.27
C ARG A 56 16.11 -3.81 3.29
N GLU A 57 15.60 -4.31 4.42
CA GLU A 57 14.19 -4.59 4.63
C GLU A 57 13.35 -3.32 4.52
N SER A 58 13.72 -2.25 5.23
CA SER A 58 13.06 -0.94 5.12
C SER A 58 13.08 -0.40 3.70
N SER A 59 14.24 -0.48 3.02
CA SER A 59 14.35 -0.07 1.62
C SER A 59 13.51 -0.92 0.68
N ALA A 60 13.41 -2.23 0.91
CA ALA A 60 12.57 -3.13 0.13
C ALA A 60 11.08 -2.84 0.34
N CYS A 61 10.66 -2.64 1.59
CA CYS A 61 9.31 -2.21 1.93
C CYS A 61 8.94 -0.89 1.21
N ALA A 62 9.79 0.14 1.32
CA ALA A 62 9.55 1.44 0.68
C ALA A 62 9.45 1.32 -0.85
N ARG A 63 10.29 0.48 -1.47
CA ARG A 63 10.21 0.22 -2.92
C ARG A 63 8.91 -0.51 -3.30
N ARG A 64 8.47 -1.51 -2.54
CA ARG A 64 7.20 -2.22 -2.80
C ARG A 64 6.02 -1.28 -2.66
N ALA A 65 5.96 -0.49 -1.59
CA ALA A 65 4.88 0.47 -1.35
C ALA A 65 4.82 1.56 -2.45
N ALA A 66 5.98 2.09 -2.86
CA ALA A 66 6.05 3.05 -3.96
C ALA A 66 5.62 2.43 -5.31
N LYS A 67 6.05 1.19 -5.61
CA LYS A 67 5.63 0.47 -6.81
C LYS A 67 4.13 0.19 -6.81
N ALA A 68 3.57 -0.10 -5.64
CA ALA A 68 2.14 -0.36 -5.45
C ALA A 68 1.27 0.91 -5.63
N GLY A 69 1.85 2.11 -5.60
CA GLY A 69 1.12 3.38 -5.65
C GLY A 69 0.45 3.76 -4.33
N LEU A 70 0.93 3.23 -3.20
CA LEU A 70 0.37 3.52 -1.88
C LEU A 70 0.77 4.92 -1.39
N ASP A 71 -0.19 5.66 -0.83
CA ASP A 71 0.05 6.94 -0.20
C ASP A 71 0.86 6.75 1.11
N PRO A 72 2.05 7.36 1.27
CA PRO A 72 2.87 7.24 2.48
C PRO A 72 2.19 7.69 3.77
N ASP A 73 1.15 8.54 3.69
CA ASP A 73 0.43 9.05 4.85
C ASP A 73 -0.76 8.15 5.25
N MET A 74 -1.14 7.18 4.42
CA MET A 74 -2.23 6.24 4.69
C MET A 74 -1.75 4.95 5.37
N THR A 75 -1.07 5.08 6.50
CA THR A 75 -0.63 3.93 7.31
C THR A 75 -1.48 3.77 8.56
N LEU A 76 -1.59 2.55 9.09
CA LEU A 76 -2.47 2.29 10.24
C LEU A 76 -2.07 3.10 11.48
N GLU A 77 -0.78 3.41 11.64
CA GLU A 77 -0.24 4.24 12.72
C GLU A 77 -0.77 5.68 12.69
N ARG A 78 -1.23 6.15 11.52
CA ARG A 78 -1.83 7.48 11.33
C ARG A 78 -3.35 7.48 11.40
N TRP A 79 -3.97 6.35 11.72
CA TRP A 79 -5.41 6.27 11.90
C TRP A 79 -5.86 7.12 13.10
N ASP A 80 -6.74 8.09 12.86
CA ASP A 80 -7.28 8.94 13.92
C ASP A 80 -8.28 8.15 14.79
N SER A 81 -7.83 7.75 15.97
CA SER A 81 -8.66 7.05 16.97
C SER A 81 -9.85 7.88 17.47
N SER A 82 -9.85 9.21 17.28
CA SER A 82 -10.95 10.11 17.62
C SER A 82 -11.98 10.24 16.50
N ALA A 83 -11.74 9.64 15.33
CA ALA A 83 -12.72 9.60 14.25
C ALA A 83 -14.00 8.90 14.75
N LYS A 84 -15.16 9.51 14.48
CA LYS A 84 -16.46 8.98 14.90
C LYS A 84 -16.93 7.91 13.93
N VAL A 85 -16.16 6.82 13.85
CA VAL A 85 -16.46 5.66 13.01
C VAL A 85 -16.45 4.38 13.84
N ARG A 86 -17.22 3.39 13.42
CA ARG A 86 -17.38 2.08 14.04
C ARG A 86 -17.16 1.01 13.00
N TYR A 87 -16.48 -0.05 13.40
CA TYR A 87 -16.22 -1.25 12.61
C TYR A 87 -15.85 -2.38 13.57
N ASP A 88 -15.94 -3.63 13.10
CA ASP A 88 -15.52 -4.77 13.92
C ASP A 88 -13.99 -4.82 14.04
N LYS A 89 -13.49 -4.57 15.26
CA LYS A 89 -12.06 -4.61 15.58
C LYS A 89 -11.45 -6.01 15.40
N ARG A 90 -12.24 -7.07 15.54
CA ARG A 90 -11.79 -8.46 15.33
C ARG A 90 -11.50 -8.71 13.84
N VAL A 91 -12.38 -8.22 12.96
CA VAL A 91 -12.17 -8.30 11.50
C VAL A 91 -10.96 -7.48 11.11
N LEU A 92 -10.82 -6.25 11.62
CA LEU A 92 -9.62 -5.46 11.34
C LEU A 92 -8.35 -6.17 11.82
N ALA A 93 -8.36 -6.74 13.03
CA ALA A 93 -7.23 -7.51 13.55
C ALA A 93 -6.88 -8.71 12.65
N GLU A 94 -7.89 -9.45 12.18
CA GLU A 94 -7.73 -10.54 11.22
C GLU A 94 -7.04 -10.06 9.93
N LEU A 95 -7.51 -8.96 9.35
CA LEU A 95 -6.92 -8.39 8.15
C LEU A 95 -5.49 -7.89 8.38
N THR A 96 -5.21 -7.25 9.52
CA THR A 96 -3.85 -6.78 9.86
C THR A 96 -2.87 -7.92 10.12
N SER A 97 -3.36 -9.11 10.49
CA SER A 97 -2.52 -10.31 10.64
C SER A 97 -2.02 -10.89 9.32
N LEU A 98 -2.61 -10.46 8.19
CA LEU A 98 -2.32 -10.96 6.83
C LEU A 98 -2.60 -12.46 6.61
N ARG A 99 -3.17 -13.19 7.57
CA ARG A 99 -3.55 -14.60 7.38
C ARG A 99 -4.51 -14.81 6.23
N PHE A 100 -5.36 -13.82 5.96
CA PHE A 100 -6.25 -13.86 4.79
C PHE A 100 -5.47 -13.89 3.47
N ILE A 101 -4.27 -13.29 3.39
CA ILE A 101 -3.38 -13.34 2.22
C ILE A 101 -2.80 -14.75 2.06
N GLU A 102 -2.25 -15.30 3.14
CA GLU A 102 -1.73 -16.67 3.16
C GLU A 102 -2.79 -17.71 2.76
N ALA A 103 -4.02 -17.53 3.26
CA ALA A 103 -5.14 -18.42 2.95
C ALA A 103 -5.84 -18.11 1.61
N SER A 104 -5.33 -17.18 0.79
CA SER A 104 -5.93 -16.74 -0.48
C SER A 104 -7.42 -16.36 -0.34
N LYS A 105 -7.75 -15.67 0.75
CA LYS A 105 -9.06 -15.09 1.05
C LYS A 105 -9.09 -13.63 0.63
N ASN A 106 -10.29 -13.09 0.39
CA ASN A 106 -10.50 -11.71 0.02
C ASN A 106 -10.91 -10.85 1.23
N ALA A 107 -11.02 -9.56 1.03
CA ALA A 107 -11.69 -8.67 1.97
C ALA A 107 -12.54 -7.64 1.22
N VAL A 108 -13.68 -7.30 1.81
CA VAL A 108 -14.52 -6.19 1.38
C VAL A 108 -14.52 -5.13 2.47
N ILE A 109 -14.19 -3.90 2.12
CA ILE A 109 -14.31 -2.75 3.03
C ILE A 109 -15.48 -1.90 2.56
N LEU A 110 -16.57 -1.93 3.33
CA LEU A 110 -17.84 -1.30 3.00
C LEU A 110 -18.11 -0.09 3.89
N GLY A 111 -19.01 0.79 3.45
CA GLY A 111 -19.46 1.94 4.25
C GLY A 111 -19.63 3.23 3.45
N PRO A 112 -20.19 4.29 4.04
CA PRO A 112 -20.48 5.52 3.32
C PRO A 112 -19.21 6.30 2.91
N VAL A 113 -19.40 7.39 2.17
CA VAL A 113 -18.28 8.19 1.64
C VAL A 113 -17.54 8.91 2.76
N GLY A 114 -16.20 8.76 2.76
CA GLY A 114 -15.31 9.50 3.66
C GLY A 114 -15.16 8.93 5.07
N VAL A 115 -15.61 7.71 5.34
CA VAL A 115 -15.38 7.01 6.63
C VAL A 115 -14.00 6.35 6.76
N GLY A 116 -13.16 6.44 5.72
CA GLY A 116 -11.78 5.92 5.76
C GLY A 116 -11.54 4.56 5.10
N LYS A 117 -12.46 4.07 4.25
CA LYS A 117 -12.29 2.78 3.53
C LYS A 117 -10.98 2.69 2.74
N THR A 118 -10.74 3.66 1.87
CA THR A 118 -9.50 3.80 1.08
C THR A 118 -8.26 3.83 1.97
N PHE A 119 -8.33 4.57 3.09
CA PHE A 119 -7.23 4.64 4.06
C PHE A 119 -6.93 3.27 4.64
N LEU A 120 -7.94 2.54 5.11
CA LEU A 120 -7.76 1.20 5.69
C LEU A 120 -7.22 0.21 4.66
N ALA A 121 -7.73 0.24 3.43
CA ALA A 121 -7.23 -0.60 2.34
C ALA A 121 -5.75 -0.31 2.01
N SER A 122 -5.39 0.98 1.95
CA SER A 122 -4.00 1.41 1.73
C SER A 122 -3.09 1.01 2.90
N ALA A 123 -3.56 1.18 4.14
CA ALA A 123 -2.85 0.79 5.35
C ALA A 123 -2.58 -0.73 5.41
N LEU A 124 -3.56 -1.55 5.02
CA LEU A 124 -3.37 -3.00 4.86
C LEU A 124 -2.34 -3.32 3.77
N GLY A 125 -2.37 -2.57 2.65
CA GLY A 125 -1.33 -2.66 1.61
C GLY A 125 0.07 -2.35 2.12
N HIS A 126 0.23 -1.34 2.98
CA HIS A 126 1.50 -1.02 3.63
C HIS A 126 1.97 -2.12 4.59
N ILE A 127 1.05 -2.69 5.38
CA ILE A 127 1.35 -3.84 6.24
C ILE A 127 1.82 -5.02 5.38
N ALA A 128 1.13 -5.34 4.29
CA ALA A 128 1.54 -6.39 3.37
C ALA A 128 2.94 -6.14 2.77
N CYS A 129 3.24 -4.91 2.33
CA CYS A 129 4.56 -4.54 1.82
C CYS A 129 5.68 -4.71 2.86
N ARG A 130 5.40 -4.39 4.14
CA ARG A 130 6.33 -4.60 5.27
C ARG A 130 6.65 -6.08 5.46
N HIS A 131 5.67 -6.96 5.26
CA HIS A 131 5.82 -8.40 5.35
C HIS A 131 6.27 -9.08 4.05
N GLY A 132 6.70 -8.30 3.05
CA GLY A 132 7.36 -8.83 1.87
C GLY A 132 6.45 -9.13 0.68
N TYR A 133 5.13 -8.99 0.84
CA TYR A 133 4.16 -9.17 -0.25
C TYR A 133 4.25 -8.04 -1.26
N ASN A 134 4.08 -8.38 -2.54
CA ASN A 134 3.92 -7.42 -3.62
C ASN A 134 2.45 -7.00 -3.69
N VAL A 135 2.23 -5.69 -3.78
CA VAL A 135 0.88 -5.12 -3.76
C VAL A 135 0.68 -4.30 -5.03
N ILE A 136 -0.53 -4.32 -5.57
CA ILE A 136 -1.01 -3.31 -6.51
C ILE A 136 -2.20 -2.62 -5.87
N PHE A 137 -2.14 -1.29 -5.75
CA PHE A 137 -3.28 -0.47 -5.37
C PHE A 137 -3.76 0.30 -6.60
N THR A 138 -5.05 0.19 -6.90
CA THR A 138 -5.65 0.87 -8.05
C THR A 138 -7.10 1.22 -7.77
N ARG A 139 -7.57 2.34 -8.31
CA ARG A 139 -9.01 2.60 -8.36
C ARG A 139 -9.64 1.72 -9.42
N ALA A 140 -10.88 1.27 -9.19
CA ALA A 140 -11.61 0.43 -10.14
C ALA A 140 -11.69 1.05 -11.54
N ASP A 141 -12.01 2.34 -11.64
CA ASP A 141 -12.10 3.06 -12.92
C ASP A 141 -10.75 3.15 -13.65
N ALA A 142 -9.65 3.36 -12.92
CA ALA A 142 -8.31 3.39 -13.47
C ALA A 142 -7.86 2.00 -13.97
N MET A 143 -8.17 0.95 -13.22
CA MET A 143 -7.91 -0.44 -13.61
C MET A 143 -8.66 -0.82 -14.89
N LEU A 144 -9.96 -0.53 -14.95
CA LEU A 144 -10.80 -0.79 -16.12
C LEU A 144 -10.32 0.00 -17.34
N ARG A 145 -9.95 1.27 -17.16
CA ARG A 145 -9.35 2.10 -18.22
C ARG A 145 -8.05 1.51 -18.74
N ARG A 146 -7.17 1.02 -17.84
CA ARG A 146 -5.92 0.36 -18.21
C ARG A 146 -6.17 -0.91 -19.04
N LEU A 147 -7.13 -1.74 -18.63
CA LEU A 147 -7.51 -2.94 -19.36
C LEU A 147 -8.13 -2.60 -20.73
N LYS A 148 -8.95 -1.55 -20.81
CA LYS A 148 -9.49 -1.05 -22.08
C LYS A 148 -8.39 -0.56 -23.03
N GLN A 149 -7.44 0.22 -22.54
CA GLN A 149 -6.30 0.71 -23.34
C GLN A 149 -5.41 -0.44 -23.82
N SER A 150 -5.14 -1.42 -22.95
CA SER A 150 -4.30 -2.58 -23.28
C SER A 150 -4.87 -3.51 -24.37
N ARG A 151 -6.14 -3.35 -24.73
CA ARG A 151 -6.72 -4.05 -25.90
C ARG A 151 -6.27 -3.43 -27.21
N LEU A 152 -6.02 -2.11 -27.23
CA LEU A 152 -5.64 -1.39 -28.44
C LEU A 152 -4.19 -1.68 -28.85
N ASP A 153 -3.33 -2.05 -27.90
CA ASP A 153 -1.93 -2.38 -28.12
C ASP A 153 -1.61 -3.88 -27.96
N ASN A 154 -2.65 -4.73 -27.88
CA ASN A 154 -2.56 -6.18 -27.68
C ASN A 154 -1.80 -6.60 -26.40
N SER A 155 -1.73 -5.76 -25.37
CA SER A 155 -1.09 -6.07 -24.08
C SER A 155 -2.06 -6.51 -22.97
N ARG A 156 -3.36 -6.65 -23.27
CA ARG A 156 -4.41 -6.97 -22.26
C ARG A 156 -4.10 -8.21 -21.44
N ASP A 157 -3.64 -9.29 -22.07
CA ASP A 157 -3.34 -10.53 -21.35
C ASP A 157 -2.16 -10.38 -20.39
N ALA A 158 -1.19 -9.53 -20.72
CA ALA A 158 -0.08 -9.20 -19.81
C ALA A 158 -0.56 -8.39 -18.60
N VAL A 159 -1.47 -7.43 -18.81
CA VAL A 159 -2.10 -6.67 -17.71
C VAL A 159 -2.96 -7.57 -16.84
N MET A 160 -3.77 -8.45 -17.43
CA MET A 160 -4.59 -9.40 -16.69
C MET A 160 -3.73 -10.36 -15.86
N THR A 161 -2.65 -10.90 -16.44
CA THR A 161 -1.70 -11.76 -15.73
C THR A 161 -1.06 -11.04 -14.56
N GLU A 162 -0.64 -9.78 -14.73
CA GLU A 162 -0.09 -8.99 -13.62
C GLU A 162 -1.12 -8.84 -12.49
N LEU A 163 -2.36 -8.46 -12.83
CA LEU A 163 -3.43 -8.26 -11.87
C LEU A 163 -3.88 -9.57 -11.21
N SER A 164 -3.83 -10.72 -11.89
CA SER A 164 -4.28 -12.00 -11.35
C SER A 164 -3.22 -12.76 -10.56
N THR A 165 -1.93 -12.46 -10.76
CA THR A 165 -0.81 -13.14 -10.08
C THR A 165 -0.17 -12.36 -8.93
N ILE A 166 -0.44 -11.05 -8.81
CA ILE A 166 0.07 -10.24 -7.69
C ILE A 166 -0.45 -10.76 -6.34
N ASP A 167 0.41 -10.79 -5.32
CA ASP A 167 0.10 -11.36 -3.99
C ASP A 167 -1.16 -10.70 -3.39
N LEU A 168 -1.23 -9.37 -3.43
CA LEU A 168 -2.38 -8.60 -2.97
C LEU A 168 -2.78 -7.54 -4.02
N LEU A 169 -4.02 -7.62 -4.48
CA LEU A 169 -4.64 -6.59 -5.31
C LEU A 169 -5.63 -5.78 -4.47
N VAL A 170 -5.47 -4.46 -4.42
CA VAL A 170 -6.43 -3.54 -3.82
C VAL A 170 -7.15 -2.78 -4.92
N VAL A 171 -8.47 -2.98 -5.01
CA VAL A 171 -9.37 -2.29 -5.93
C VAL A 171 -10.24 -1.32 -5.14
N ASP A 172 -9.89 -0.04 -5.20
CA ASP A 172 -10.57 1.02 -4.49
C ASP A 172 -11.77 1.56 -5.29
N ASP A 173 -12.83 1.99 -4.59
CA ASP A 173 -14.01 2.64 -5.16
C ASP A 173 -14.74 1.77 -6.21
N PHE A 174 -14.93 0.49 -5.90
CA PHE A 174 -15.56 -0.49 -6.78
C PHE A 174 -17.08 -0.30 -6.91
N ALA A 175 -17.59 -0.57 -8.12
CA ALA A 175 -19.01 -0.51 -8.49
C ALA A 175 -19.68 0.86 -8.26
N LEU A 176 -18.92 1.97 -8.34
CA LEU A 176 -19.50 3.32 -8.30
C LEU A 176 -20.43 3.59 -9.50
N GLU A 177 -19.99 3.19 -10.68
CA GLU A 177 -20.65 3.42 -11.97
C GLU A 177 -20.98 2.09 -12.67
N PRO A 178 -22.02 2.05 -13.54
CA PRO A 178 -22.26 0.91 -14.41
C PRO A 178 -21.07 0.63 -15.32
N MET A 179 -20.69 -0.63 -15.41
CA MET A 179 -19.64 -1.16 -16.25
C MET A 179 -20.19 -1.47 -17.63
N THR A 180 -19.39 -1.23 -18.64
CA THR A 180 -19.64 -1.75 -19.99
C THR A 180 -19.51 -3.27 -20.02
N ARG A 181 -19.95 -3.88 -21.13
CA ARG A 181 -19.83 -5.32 -21.36
C ARG A 181 -18.40 -5.84 -21.22
N ASP A 182 -17.43 -5.13 -21.78
CA ASP A 182 -16.02 -5.54 -21.74
C ASP A 182 -15.42 -5.40 -20.34
N GLU A 183 -15.80 -4.35 -19.60
CA GLU A 183 -15.38 -4.13 -18.22
C GLU A 183 -15.97 -5.18 -17.28
N SER A 184 -17.24 -5.54 -17.47
CA SER A 184 -17.91 -6.62 -16.73
C SER A 184 -17.18 -7.96 -16.93
N ARG A 185 -16.77 -8.27 -18.17
CA ARG A 185 -16.00 -9.48 -18.51
C ARG A 185 -14.60 -9.45 -17.91
N ASP A 186 -13.93 -8.29 -17.91
CA ASP A 186 -12.63 -8.09 -17.27
C ASP A 186 -12.70 -8.40 -15.77
N VAL A 187 -13.67 -7.82 -15.06
CA VAL A 187 -13.84 -8.03 -13.62
C VAL A 187 -14.16 -9.49 -13.32
N TYR A 188 -15.04 -10.12 -14.11
CA TYR A 188 -15.33 -11.55 -13.96
C TYR A 188 -14.08 -12.40 -14.12
N GLN A 189 -13.32 -12.20 -15.20
CA GLN A 189 -12.09 -12.94 -15.44
C GLN A 189 -11.11 -12.75 -14.29
N LEU A 190 -10.90 -11.51 -13.85
CA LEU A 190 -10.01 -11.19 -12.74
C LEU A 190 -10.41 -11.88 -11.44
N PHE A 191 -11.69 -11.82 -11.05
CA PHE A 191 -12.18 -12.45 -9.82
C PHE A 191 -12.07 -13.97 -9.89
N VAL A 192 -12.37 -14.57 -11.04
CA VAL A 192 -12.26 -16.01 -11.25
C VAL A 192 -10.80 -16.47 -11.21
N GLU A 193 -9.89 -15.76 -11.88
CA GLU A 193 -8.48 -16.14 -11.92
C GLU A 193 -7.80 -16.05 -10.56
N ARG A 194 -8.18 -15.06 -9.73
CA ARG A 194 -7.64 -14.85 -8.39
C ARG A 194 -8.25 -15.75 -7.32
N SER A 195 -9.48 -16.24 -7.54
CA SER A 195 -10.21 -17.06 -6.56
C SER A 195 -9.39 -18.28 -6.11
N GLY A 196 -9.08 -18.33 -4.80
CA GLY A 196 -8.32 -19.42 -4.19
C GLY A 196 -6.84 -19.46 -4.57
N ARG A 197 -6.31 -18.41 -5.22
CA ARG A 197 -4.90 -18.32 -5.63
C ARG A 197 -4.19 -17.09 -5.08
N ALA A 198 -4.88 -15.95 -5.01
CA ALA A 198 -4.32 -14.69 -4.55
C ALA A 198 -5.42 -13.81 -3.95
N SER A 199 -5.05 -12.92 -3.04
CA SER A 199 -6.03 -12.17 -2.23
C SER A 199 -6.36 -10.81 -2.81
N THR A 200 -7.63 -10.43 -2.71
CA THR A 200 -8.11 -9.14 -3.22
C THR A 200 -8.82 -8.37 -2.12
N ILE A 201 -8.49 -7.10 -1.96
CA ILE A 201 -9.27 -6.16 -1.16
C ILE A 201 -10.08 -5.30 -2.12
N VAL A 202 -11.38 -5.22 -1.89
CA VAL A 202 -12.26 -4.28 -2.59
C VAL A 202 -12.80 -3.27 -1.59
N THR A 203 -12.79 -1.99 -1.93
CA THR A 203 -13.55 -0.97 -1.20
C THR A 203 -14.80 -0.59 -2.00
N SER A 204 -15.93 -0.39 -1.33
CA SER A 204 -17.15 0.10 -1.99
C SER A 204 -18.00 0.93 -1.04
N ASN A 205 -18.73 1.90 -1.61
CA ASN A 205 -19.79 2.63 -0.92
C ASN A 205 -21.18 2.00 -1.11
N ARG A 206 -21.26 0.94 -1.92
CA ARG A 206 -22.46 0.15 -2.16
C ARG A 206 -22.34 -1.18 -1.46
N ASP A 207 -23.46 -1.71 -1.01
CA ASP A 207 -23.51 -3.07 -0.49
C ASP A 207 -23.26 -4.07 -1.62
N THR A 208 -22.77 -5.25 -1.26
CA THR A 208 -22.39 -6.29 -2.22
C THR A 208 -23.56 -6.76 -3.09
N SER A 209 -24.80 -6.73 -2.57
CA SER A 209 -26.02 -7.01 -3.33
C SER A 209 -26.28 -5.99 -4.45
N GLU A 210 -25.82 -4.75 -4.30
CA GLU A 210 -26.00 -3.69 -5.28
C GLU A 210 -24.94 -3.73 -6.39
N TRP A 211 -23.84 -4.46 -6.19
CA TRP A 211 -22.79 -4.58 -7.20
C TRP A 211 -23.31 -5.22 -8.48
N LEU A 212 -24.27 -6.14 -8.38
CA LEU A 212 -24.87 -6.80 -9.54
C LEU A 212 -25.48 -5.81 -10.54
N ALA A 213 -26.06 -4.71 -10.05
CA ALA A 213 -26.64 -3.66 -10.88
C ALA A 213 -25.59 -2.81 -11.61
N ALA A 214 -24.32 -2.89 -11.19
CA ALA A 214 -23.22 -2.22 -11.88
C ALA A 214 -22.69 -3.04 -13.05
N PHE A 215 -22.98 -4.34 -13.16
CA PHE A 215 -22.54 -5.16 -14.29
C PHE A 215 -23.54 -5.08 -15.45
N ASP A 216 -23.03 -5.22 -16.68
CA ASP A 216 -23.84 -5.27 -17.90
C ASP A 216 -24.62 -6.60 -18.02
N GLU A 217 -23.96 -7.73 -17.73
CA GLU A 217 -24.54 -9.08 -17.83
C GLU A 217 -24.80 -9.70 -16.44
N VAL A 218 -26.08 -9.80 -16.04
CA VAL A 218 -26.51 -10.24 -14.69
C VAL A 218 -25.99 -11.63 -14.30
N LEU A 219 -26.01 -12.61 -15.20
CA LEU A 219 -25.57 -13.98 -14.89
C LEU A 219 -24.07 -14.04 -14.59
N LEU A 220 -23.28 -13.30 -15.38
CA LEU A 220 -21.84 -13.21 -15.23
C LEU A 220 -21.49 -12.44 -13.94
N ALA A 221 -22.23 -11.38 -13.64
CA ALA A 221 -22.15 -10.63 -12.38
C ALA A 221 -22.41 -11.53 -11.17
N GLN A 222 -23.53 -12.24 -11.16
CA GLN A 222 -23.91 -13.15 -10.06
C GLN A 222 -22.78 -14.15 -9.81
N SER A 223 -22.26 -14.75 -10.88
CA SER A 223 -21.21 -15.75 -10.79
C SER A 223 -19.87 -15.19 -10.25
N ALA A 224 -19.47 -13.98 -10.64
CA ALA A 224 -18.25 -13.34 -10.14
C ALA A 224 -18.39 -12.88 -8.69
N VAL A 225 -19.46 -12.13 -8.41
CA VAL A 225 -19.72 -11.50 -7.12
C VAL A 225 -19.93 -12.56 -6.04
N ASP A 226 -20.69 -13.61 -6.34
CA ASP A 226 -20.91 -14.73 -5.42
C ASP A 226 -19.61 -15.42 -5.01
N ARG A 227 -18.73 -15.76 -5.97
CA ARG A 227 -17.42 -16.35 -5.69
C ARG A 227 -16.51 -15.43 -4.89
N PHE A 228 -16.57 -14.14 -5.15
CA PHE A 228 -15.76 -13.15 -4.46
C PHE A 228 -16.15 -13.03 -2.99
N ILE A 229 -17.44 -12.82 -2.72
CA ILE A 229 -18.00 -12.56 -1.39
C ILE A 229 -17.91 -13.78 -0.50
N HIS A 230 -18.23 -14.98 -1.00
CA HIS A 230 -18.16 -16.21 -0.21
C HIS A 230 -16.76 -16.51 0.33
N ASN A 231 -15.73 -15.90 -0.26
CA ASN A 231 -14.35 -16.05 0.14
C ASN A 231 -13.77 -14.78 0.78
N ALA A 232 -14.61 -13.80 1.16
CA ALA A 232 -14.18 -12.50 1.68
C ALA A 232 -14.51 -12.30 3.17
N PHE A 233 -13.66 -11.53 3.85
CA PHE A 233 -13.99 -10.91 5.13
C PHE A 233 -14.67 -9.56 4.91
N ASP A 234 -15.79 -9.32 5.58
CA ASP A 234 -16.52 -8.06 5.47
C ASP A 234 -16.16 -7.11 6.62
N LEU A 235 -15.46 -6.02 6.29
CA LEU A 235 -15.18 -4.91 7.19
C LEU A 235 -16.11 -3.75 6.87
N VAL A 236 -17.25 -3.70 7.55
CA VAL A 236 -18.20 -2.58 7.42
C VAL A 236 -17.78 -1.44 8.34
N VAL A 237 -17.56 -0.26 7.75
CA VAL A 237 -17.15 0.97 8.44
C VAL A 237 -18.30 1.96 8.41
N GLU A 238 -18.90 2.22 9.57
CA GLU A 238 -20.02 3.14 9.72
C GLU A 238 -19.58 4.41 10.45
N GLY A 239 -20.19 5.56 10.14
CA GLY A 239 -19.97 6.79 10.91
C GLY A 239 -19.99 8.07 10.10
N GLU A 240 -19.53 9.14 10.73
CA GLU A 240 -19.47 10.48 10.12
C GLU A 240 -18.31 10.57 9.10
N SER A 241 -18.50 11.36 8.06
CA SER A 241 -17.44 11.60 7.06
C SER A 241 -16.26 12.34 7.68
N TYR A 242 -15.06 11.74 7.63
CA TYR A 242 -13.82 12.34 8.11
C TYR A 242 -13.42 13.58 7.31
N ARG A 243 -13.84 13.68 6.05
CA ARG A 243 -13.52 14.80 5.15
C ARG A 243 -13.95 16.16 5.69
N ALA A 244 -15.00 16.21 6.51
CA ALA A 244 -15.44 17.44 7.16
C ALA A 244 -14.37 18.06 8.08
N ARG A 245 -13.53 17.22 8.72
CA ARG A 245 -12.41 17.67 9.57
C ARG A 245 -11.25 18.27 8.77
N LEU A 246 -11.09 17.81 7.53
CA LEU A 246 -10.05 18.27 6.61
C LEU A 246 -10.46 19.53 5.82
N LYS A 247 -11.69 20.01 6.00
CA LYS A 247 -12.17 21.20 5.31
C LYS A 247 -11.30 22.40 5.71
N PRO A 248 -10.68 23.10 4.75
CA PRO A 248 -9.89 24.29 5.03
C PRO A 248 -10.73 25.30 5.81
N LYS A 249 -10.14 25.89 6.85
CA LYS A 249 -10.72 26.99 7.61
C LYS A 249 -9.93 28.25 7.30
N VAL A 250 -10.63 29.36 7.13
CA VAL A 250 -9.98 30.67 7.14
C VAL A 250 -9.52 30.91 8.58
N SER A 251 -8.23 31.11 8.76
CA SER A 251 -7.67 31.45 10.07
C SER A 251 -7.99 32.91 10.36
N ASP A 252 -8.64 33.18 11.47
CA ASP A 252 -8.81 34.56 11.94
C ASP A 252 -7.46 35.15 12.40
N ASP A 253 -6.52 34.29 12.82
CA ASP A 253 -5.20 34.65 13.33
C ASP A 253 -4.11 34.77 12.23
N ASP A 254 -4.40 34.37 11.00
CA ASP A 254 -3.45 34.44 9.87
C ASP A 254 -4.18 34.96 8.61
N PRO A 255 -4.39 36.29 8.52
CA PRO A 255 -5.14 36.88 7.43
C PRO A 255 -4.44 36.62 6.09
N PRO A 256 -5.20 36.50 4.98
CA PRO A 256 -4.62 36.23 3.69
C PRO A 256 -3.56 37.29 3.33
N PRO A 257 -2.43 36.88 2.73
CA PRO A 257 -1.35 37.79 2.40
C PRO A 257 -1.84 38.87 1.42
N SER A 258 -1.28 40.08 1.53
CA SER A 258 -1.65 41.25 0.72
C SER A 258 -1.37 41.08 -0.78
N SER A 259 -0.57 40.09 -1.16
CA SER A 259 -0.33 39.70 -2.54
C SER A 259 -0.36 38.17 -2.67
N PRO A 260 -0.70 37.63 -3.86
CA PRO A 260 -0.62 36.20 -4.12
C PRO A 260 0.77 35.64 -3.79
N VAL A 261 0.82 34.51 -3.09
CA VAL A 261 2.09 33.85 -2.75
C VAL A 261 2.78 33.40 -4.03
N GLU A 262 4.02 33.83 -4.23
CA GLU A 262 4.81 33.37 -5.37
C GLU A 262 5.13 31.87 -5.26
N LYS A 263 4.99 31.14 -6.36
CA LYS A 263 5.36 29.73 -6.43
C LYS A 263 6.85 29.62 -6.15
N LYS A 264 7.23 29.01 -5.02
CA LYS A 264 8.64 28.69 -4.73
C LYS A 264 9.21 27.87 -5.90
N THR A 265 10.09 28.49 -6.69
CA THR A 265 10.85 27.78 -7.71
C THR A 265 11.74 26.79 -6.97
N LEU A 266 11.43 25.50 -7.06
CA LEU A 266 12.30 24.45 -6.56
C LEU A 266 13.64 24.60 -7.29
N ILE A 267 14.63 25.21 -6.64
CA ILE A 267 15.98 25.29 -7.17
C ILE A 267 16.44 23.85 -7.33
N GLY A 268 16.50 23.39 -8.58
CA GLY A 268 16.90 22.04 -8.90
C GLY A 268 18.25 21.76 -8.25
N LYS A 269 18.30 20.78 -7.36
CA LYS A 269 19.56 20.05 -7.10
C LYS A 269 19.92 19.36 -8.42
N ARG A 270 20.57 20.10 -9.32
CA ARG A 270 21.31 19.52 -10.44
C ARG A 270 22.40 18.63 -9.83
N ARG A 271 22.35 17.36 -10.21
CA ARG A 271 23.43 16.40 -10.05
C ARG A 271 24.66 16.83 -10.84
#